data_AF-A0A804MQY3-F1
#
_entry.id   AF-A0A804MQY3-F1
#
_cell.length_a   1.000
_cell.length_b   1.000
_cell.length_c   1.000
_cell.angle_alpha   90.00
_cell.angle_beta   90.00
_cell.angle_gamma   90.00
#
_symmetry.space_group_name_H-M   'P 1'
#
loop_
_entity.id
_entity.type
_entity.pdbx_description
1 polymer ?
#
loop_
_entity_poly.entity_id
_entity_poly.type
_entity_poly.pdbx_seq_one_letter_code
_entity_poly.pdbx_strand_id
1 'polypeptide(L)'
;MAAAAAARILRLAPRRIQVPKTSPLAALSFPLPRTAPIAAASGRRQRFCAVAQAPAPAAAATGAAGEAVGEFRKRLRVADVKGGEDEGAAWVGKELAVRGWVRTCRAQRTITFVEVNDGSCLSNMQCVLTPETEGYDQIDSVTTGASVLVEGVVASSQGGKQKVELKVSKITVIGKSDPTSFPIQKKRASREFLRTVAHLRPRTNTFGAVARVRNTLAYATHKFFQDNGFVWVSSPIITASDCEGAGEQFYVTTLLSNSADGGSLLKDIPATKDGRVDWSQDFFCKPAFLTVSGQLNGETYASALSDIYTFGPTFRAENSNTSRHLAEFWMIEPELAFADLNDDMACATAYLQYVVKYILENCKEDMDFFNTWIEKGIIDRLNDVVEKNFVHLSYTDAVELLLGSKKEFEFPVKWGLDLQSEHERYITEVAFGGRPVIIRDYPKIKAFYMRENDDGKTVAAMDLLVPRVGELIGGSQREERLDYLEARLDEQNLNKESYWWYLDLRRYGSVPHAGFGLGFERLVQFATGMDNIRDTIPFPRVPGSAEF
;
A
#
# COMPACT_ATOMS: atom_id res chain seq x y z
N MET A 1 35.38 -58.41 -5.45
CA MET A 1 34.78 -59.76 -5.27
C MET A 1 33.40 -59.56 -4.69
N ALA A 2 32.34 -59.49 -5.52
CA ALA A 2 31.38 -60.57 -5.85
C ALA A 2 30.54 -60.99 -4.61
N ALA A 3 29.20 -61.04 -4.59
CA ALA A 3 28.18 -61.27 -5.62
C ALA A 3 26.83 -60.61 -5.19
N ALA A 4 26.11 -59.92 -6.07
CA ALA A 4 24.98 -60.38 -6.91
C ALA A 4 23.64 -60.65 -6.17
N ALA A 5 22.66 -59.78 -6.36
CA ALA A 5 21.23 -60.08 -6.24
C ALA A 5 20.45 -59.26 -7.28
N ALA A 6 19.71 -59.97 -8.13
CA ALA A 6 18.95 -59.45 -9.25
C ALA A 6 17.52 -59.07 -8.82
N ALA A 7 16.96 -57.99 -9.40
CA ALA A 7 15.53 -57.73 -9.37
C ALA A 7 15.05 -57.17 -10.73
N ARG A 8 13.96 -57.76 -11.21
CA ARG A 8 13.38 -57.71 -12.56
C ARG A 8 12.84 -56.34 -12.95
N ILE A 9 13.13 -55.97 -14.20
CA ILE A 9 12.47 -54.92 -14.98
C ILE A 9 11.12 -55.45 -15.49
N LEU A 10 10.03 -54.77 -15.16
CA LEU A 10 8.71 -54.96 -15.79
C LEU A 10 8.44 -53.76 -16.71
N ARG A 11 8.59 -54.00 -18.02
CA ARG A 11 8.15 -53.08 -19.08
C ARG A 11 6.62 -53.18 -19.20
N LEU A 12 5.92 -52.09 -18.93
CA LEU A 12 4.51 -51.94 -19.29
C LEU A 12 4.42 -51.17 -20.61
N ALA A 13 3.81 -51.82 -21.61
CA ALA A 13 3.56 -51.25 -22.93
C ALA A 13 2.40 -50.23 -22.89
N PRO A 14 2.43 -49.16 -23.71
CA PRO A 14 1.39 -48.15 -23.73
C PRO A 14 0.12 -48.68 -24.39
N ARG A 15 -1.01 -48.60 -23.67
CA ARG A 15 -2.35 -48.83 -24.23
C ARG A 15 -2.71 -47.68 -25.16
N ARG A 16 -2.93 -47.98 -26.44
CA ARG A 16 -3.56 -47.11 -27.43
C ARG A 16 -4.97 -46.72 -26.95
N ILE A 17 -5.17 -45.43 -26.69
CA ILE A 17 -6.51 -44.85 -26.58
C ILE A 17 -6.96 -44.48 -28.01
N GLN A 18 -8.07 -45.06 -28.44
CA GLN A 18 -8.72 -44.75 -29.70
C GLN A 18 -9.39 -43.38 -29.62
N VAL A 19 -8.99 -42.49 -30.52
CA VAL A 19 -9.64 -41.20 -30.80
C VAL A 19 -10.95 -41.47 -31.55
N PRO A 20 -12.13 -41.01 -31.08
CA PRO A 20 -13.33 -41.02 -31.87
C PRO A 20 -13.24 -39.96 -32.98
N LYS A 21 -13.59 -40.39 -34.20
CA LYS A 21 -13.57 -39.60 -35.42
C LYS A 21 -14.49 -38.37 -35.34
N THR A 22 -13.99 -37.31 -35.94
CA THR A 22 -14.66 -36.08 -36.33
C THR A 22 -15.97 -36.32 -37.10
N SER A 23 -16.97 -35.49 -36.85
CA SER A 23 -18.05 -35.22 -37.79
C SER A 23 -18.08 -33.71 -38.06
N PRO A 24 -18.18 -33.26 -39.32
CA PRO A 24 -17.99 -31.85 -39.67
C PRO A 24 -19.27 -31.05 -39.38
N LEU A 25 -19.15 -30.03 -38.53
CA LEU A 25 -20.17 -29.00 -38.41
C LEU A 25 -20.02 -28.04 -39.60
N ALA A 26 -21.08 -27.98 -40.40
CA ALA A 26 -21.22 -27.17 -41.58
C ALA A 26 -21.05 -25.68 -41.27
N ALA A 27 -20.26 -25.01 -42.10
CA ALA A 27 -20.12 -23.56 -42.12
C ALA A 27 -21.44 -22.90 -42.51
N LEU A 28 -22.09 -22.21 -41.56
CA LEU A 28 -23.15 -21.25 -41.85
C LEU A 28 -22.49 -19.92 -42.23
N SER A 29 -22.50 -19.65 -43.54
CA SER A 29 -22.06 -18.41 -44.15
C SER A 29 -23.20 -17.39 -44.04
N PHE A 30 -22.97 -16.30 -43.28
CA PHE A 30 -23.83 -15.12 -43.31
C PHE A 30 -23.30 -14.13 -44.37
N PRO A 31 -24.16 -13.62 -45.27
CA PRO A 31 -23.71 -12.68 -46.29
C PRO A 31 -23.53 -11.27 -45.70
N LEU A 32 -22.36 -10.69 -45.92
CA LEU A 32 -22.08 -9.26 -45.78
C LEU A 32 -22.89 -8.46 -46.83
N PRO A 33 -23.55 -7.35 -46.46
CA PRO A 33 -24.03 -6.39 -47.45
C PRO A 33 -22.88 -5.52 -47.95
N ARG A 34 -22.72 -5.50 -49.28
CA ARG A 34 -21.86 -4.57 -50.00
C ARG A 34 -22.34 -3.12 -49.86
N THR A 35 -21.35 -2.24 -49.88
CA THR A 35 -21.39 -0.78 -49.96
C THR A 35 -22.00 -0.26 -51.27
N ALA A 36 -22.67 0.90 -51.21
CA ALA A 36 -22.70 1.91 -52.27
C ALA A 36 -23.03 3.30 -51.68
N PRO A 37 -22.54 4.41 -52.30
CA PRO A 37 -22.28 5.69 -51.63
C PRO A 37 -23.34 6.76 -51.93
N ILE A 38 -23.56 7.72 -51.03
CA ILE A 38 -24.19 9.01 -51.36
C ILE A 38 -23.48 10.16 -50.62
N ALA A 39 -23.24 11.22 -51.39
CA ALA A 39 -22.42 12.37 -51.13
C ALA A 39 -23.04 13.46 -50.21
N ALA A 40 -22.13 14.19 -49.57
CA ALA A 40 -22.12 15.58 -49.12
C ALA A 40 -23.44 16.38 -49.00
N ALA A 41 -23.68 16.92 -47.79
CA ALA A 41 -24.22 18.27 -47.62
C ALA A 41 -23.75 18.90 -46.30
N SER A 42 -23.46 20.18 -46.41
CA SER A 42 -22.76 21.08 -45.49
C SER A 42 -23.54 21.52 -44.24
N GLY A 43 -22.80 21.66 -43.13
CA GLY A 43 -22.77 22.87 -42.31
C GLY A 43 -23.96 23.20 -41.40
N ARG A 44 -23.75 23.08 -40.08
CA ARG A 44 -24.13 24.14 -39.11
C ARG A 44 -23.50 23.91 -37.74
N ARG A 45 -22.82 24.97 -37.27
CA ARG A 45 -22.32 25.16 -35.91
C ARG A 45 -23.46 25.02 -34.89
N GLN A 46 -23.28 24.22 -33.84
CA GLN A 46 -24.06 24.34 -32.61
C GLN A 46 -23.20 25.02 -31.53
N ARG A 47 -23.67 26.19 -31.10
CA ARG A 47 -23.19 26.92 -29.93
C ARG A 47 -23.83 26.30 -28.69
N PHE A 48 -23.03 26.07 -27.66
CA PHE A 48 -23.50 25.77 -26.31
C PHE A 48 -24.27 26.99 -25.77
N CYS A 49 -25.53 26.79 -25.38
CA CYS A 49 -26.34 27.79 -24.69
C CYS A 49 -26.18 27.63 -23.17
N ALA A 50 -25.90 28.76 -22.54
CA ALA A 50 -25.82 28.97 -21.11
C ALA A 50 -27.16 28.72 -20.40
N VAL A 51 -27.08 28.18 -19.17
CA VAL A 51 -28.22 28.00 -18.27
C VAL A 51 -28.50 29.32 -17.55
N ALA A 52 -29.66 29.91 -17.80
CA ALA A 52 -30.22 31.01 -17.02
C ALA A 52 -31.22 30.45 -15.99
N GLN A 53 -31.05 30.83 -14.72
CA GLN A 53 -32.01 30.54 -13.64
C GLN A 53 -33.28 31.39 -13.80
N ALA A 54 -34.43 30.77 -13.55
CA ALA A 54 -35.72 31.44 -13.38
C ALA A 54 -36.39 30.93 -12.08
N PRO A 55 -37.28 31.73 -11.44
CA PRO A 55 -37.64 31.59 -10.04
C PRO A 55 -38.72 30.52 -9.79
N ALA A 56 -38.68 29.94 -8.58
CA ALA A 56 -39.58 28.88 -8.13
C ALA A 56 -41.01 29.39 -7.85
N PRO A 57 -42.06 28.60 -8.18
CA PRO A 57 -43.40 28.86 -7.68
C PRO A 57 -43.64 28.12 -6.35
N ALA A 58 -44.33 28.79 -5.43
CA ALA A 58 -44.87 28.19 -4.22
C ALA A 58 -46.02 27.24 -4.56
N ALA A 59 -45.98 26.00 -4.04
CA ALA A 59 -47.10 25.08 -4.05
C ALA A 59 -47.21 24.37 -2.70
N ALA A 60 -48.43 24.41 -2.16
CA ALA A 60 -48.81 23.87 -0.86
C ALA A 60 -48.76 22.34 -0.82
N ALA A 61 -48.51 21.84 0.39
CA ALA A 61 -48.32 20.44 0.73
C ALA A 61 -49.59 19.59 0.59
N THR A 62 -49.43 18.36 0.10
CA THR A 62 -50.10 17.16 0.64
C THR A 62 -49.38 15.88 0.18
N GLY A 63 -49.03 15.01 1.13
CA GLY A 63 -48.98 13.56 0.92
C GLY A 63 -47.60 12.91 0.74
N ALA A 64 -47.20 12.12 1.75
CA ALA A 64 -46.09 11.18 1.78
C ALA A 64 -44.65 11.76 1.80
N ALA A 65 -44.29 12.41 2.91
CA ALA A 65 -42.88 12.62 3.25
C ALA A 65 -42.28 11.27 3.71
N GLY A 66 -41.68 10.52 2.78
CA GLY A 66 -40.52 9.74 3.17
C GLY A 66 -39.46 10.73 3.63
N GLU A 67 -38.90 10.56 4.83
CA GLU A 67 -37.82 11.41 5.32
C GLU A 67 -36.70 11.41 4.28
N ALA A 68 -36.57 12.52 3.54
CA ALA A 68 -35.47 12.69 2.61
C ALA A 68 -34.17 12.63 3.44
N VAL A 69 -33.26 11.75 3.05
CA VAL A 69 -31.94 11.68 3.66
C VAL A 69 -31.31 13.07 3.56
N GLY A 70 -30.98 13.68 4.70
CA GLY A 70 -30.41 15.03 4.75
C GLY A 70 -29.10 15.14 3.97
N GLU A 71 -28.77 16.33 3.49
CA GLU A 71 -27.52 16.57 2.76
C GLU A 71 -26.28 16.19 3.59
N PHE A 72 -25.27 15.61 2.93
CA PHE A 72 -23.99 15.33 3.56
C PHE A 72 -23.30 16.64 3.96
N ARG A 73 -23.29 16.94 5.26
CA ARG A 73 -22.64 18.13 5.81
C ARG A 73 -21.22 17.81 6.22
N LYS A 74 -20.24 18.32 5.45
CA LYS A 74 -18.84 18.27 5.84
C LYS A 74 -18.67 19.01 7.17
N ARG A 75 -18.20 18.30 8.19
CA ARG A 75 -17.86 18.90 9.47
C ARG A 75 -16.63 19.80 9.32
N LEU A 76 -16.66 20.97 9.96
CA LEU A 76 -15.50 21.83 10.09
C LEU A 76 -14.42 21.14 10.93
N ARG A 77 -13.21 21.04 10.39
CA ARG A 77 -12.05 20.42 11.06
C ARG A 77 -11.09 21.48 11.56
N VAL A 78 -10.25 21.15 12.55
CA VAL A 78 -9.18 22.04 13.03
C VAL A 78 -8.22 22.39 11.88
N ALA A 79 -7.91 21.45 11.00
CA ALA A 79 -7.11 21.69 9.80
C ALA A 79 -7.75 22.71 8.83
N ASP A 80 -9.08 22.78 8.75
CA ASP A 80 -9.77 23.75 7.89
C ASP A 80 -9.73 25.18 8.47
N VAL A 81 -9.51 25.30 9.79
CA VAL A 81 -9.40 26.59 10.49
C VAL A 81 -7.96 27.06 10.58
N LYS A 82 -7.04 26.17 10.98
CA LYS A 82 -5.64 26.50 11.25
C LYS A 82 -4.68 26.14 10.12
N GLY A 83 -5.14 25.44 9.09
CA GLY A 83 -4.31 25.11 7.94
C GLY A 83 -4.00 26.33 7.07
N GLY A 84 -2.90 26.27 6.32
CA GLY A 84 -2.47 27.35 5.43
C GLY A 84 -1.52 28.36 6.08
N GLU A 85 -1.09 29.36 5.30
CA GLU A 85 -0.06 30.33 5.71
C GLU A 85 -0.53 31.34 6.77
N ASP A 86 -1.83 31.64 6.79
CA ASP A 86 -2.43 32.60 7.73
C ASP A 86 -2.70 32.01 9.12
N GLU A 87 -2.56 30.68 9.26
CA GLU A 87 -2.81 29.88 10.47
C GLU A 87 -4.12 30.26 11.19
N GLY A 88 -5.16 30.58 10.41
CA GLY A 88 -6.50 30.87 10.89
C GLY A 88 -6.82 32.34 11.13
N ALA A 89 -5.95 33.28 10.78
CA ALA A 89 -6.22 34.71 10.90
C ALA A 89 -7.51 35.13 10.16
N ALA A 90 -7.83 34.52 9.00
CA ALA A 90 -9.07 34.77 8.26
C ALA A 90 -10.36 34.32 8.98
N TRP A 91 -10.24 33.63 10.11
CA TRP A 91 -11.37 33.19 10.92
C TRP A 91 -11.67 34.11 12.10
N VAL A 92 -10.80 35.09 12.42
CA VAL A 92 -11.02 36.00 13.56
C VAL A 92 -12.37 36.72 13.45
N GLY A 93 -13.12 36.71 14.56
CA GLY A 93 -14.47 37.26 14.67
C GLY A 93 -15.59 36.31 14.22
N LYS A 94 -15.28 35.15 13.63
CA LYS A 94 -16.29 34.15 13.24
C LYS A 94 -16.62 33.22 14.39
N GLU A 95 -17.88 32.83 14.47
CA GLU A 95 -18.36 31.80 15.39
C GLU A 95 -18.16 30.41 14.78
N LEU A 96 -17.59 29.48 15.56
CA LEU A 96 -17.28 28.12 15.12
C LEU A 96 -17.62 27.10 16.20
N ALA A 97 -17.94 25.89 15.75
CA ALA A 97 -18.13 24.72 16.58
C ALA A 97 -17.02 23.69 16.29
N VAL A 98 -16.12 23.50 17.24
CA VAL A 98 -15.05 22.50 17.18
C VAL A 98 -15.45 21.30 18.01
N ARG A 99 -15.31 20.11 17.44
CA ARG A 99 -15.48 18.84 18.16
C ARG A 99 -14.13 18.14 18.18
N GLY A 100 -13.85 17.32 19.17
CA GLY A 100 -12.60 16.57 19.21
C GLY A 100 -12.31 15.98 20.57
N TRP A 101 -11.05 15.62 20.78
CA TRP A 101 -10.55 15.08 22.03
C TRP A 101 -9.62 16.06 22.73
N VAL A 102 -9.76 16.14 24.04
CA VAL A 102 -8.93 16.97 24.90
C VAL A 102 -7.52 16.40 24.94
N ARG A 103 -6.55 17.22 24.54
CA ARG A 103 -5.10 16.95 24.66
C ARG A 103 -4.58 17.36 26.02
N THR A 104 -4.94 18.57 26.43
CA THR A 104 -4.60 19.10 27.74
C THR A 104 -5.72 19.99 28.24
N CYS A 105 -5.94 20.00 29.55
CA CYS A 105 -6.78 20.95 30.24
C CYS A 105 -5.93 21.59 31.35
N ARG A 106 -5.89 22.92 31.39
CA ARG A 106 -5.13 23.71 32.37
C ARG A 106 -6.08 24.74 32.98
N ALA A 107 -6.70 24.37 34.08
CA ALA A 107 -7.56 25.27 34.84
C ALA A 107 -6.72 26.21 35.72
N GLN A 108 -7.02 27.51 35.64
CA GLN A 108 -6.50 28.54 36.56
C GLN A 108 -7.70 29.21 37.25
N ARG A 109 -7.43 30.15 38.18
CA ARG A 109 -8.51 30.79 38.97
C ARG A 109 -9.53 31.55 38.12
N THR A 110 -9.10 32.20 37.04
CA THR A 110 -9.93 33.09 36.22
C THR A 110 -10.13 32.60 34.79
N ILE A 111 -9.21 31.77 34.28
CA ILE A 111 -9.20 31.30 32.90
C ILE A 111 -8.81 29.84 32.87
N THR A 112 -9.48 29.06 32.03
CA THR A 112 -9.14 27.67 31.76
C THR A 112 -8.77 27.48 30.30
N PHE A 113 -7.60 26.89 30.05
CA PHE A 113 -7.11 26.58 28.72
C PHE A 113 -7.32 25.10 28.40
N VAL A 114 -8.10 24.82 27.37
CA VAL A 114 -8.33 23.46 26.86
C VAL A 114 -7.77 23.36 25.46
N GLU A 115 -6.90 22.40 25.21
CA GLU A 115 -6.41 22.10 23.87
C GLU A 115 -7.20 20.94 23.28
N VAL A 116 -7.89 21.18 22.16
CA VAL A 116 -8.71 20.18 21.47
C VAL A 116 -8.05 19.79 20.16
N ASN A 117 -7.97 18.48 19.88
CA ASN A 117 -7.52 17.95 18.60
C ASN A 117 -8.55 16.97 18.05
N ASP A 118 -8.80 17.06 16.75
CA ASP A 118 -9.78 16.21 16.06
C ASP A 118 -9.12 15.20 15.10
N GLY A 119 -7.78 15.11 15.13
CA GLY A 119 -6.98 14.24 14.26
C GLY A 119 -6.73 14.77 12.85
N SER A 120 -7.37 15.87 12.43
CA SER A 120 -7.26 16.40 11.07
C SER A 120 -5.88 17.00 10.73
N CYS A 121 -5.16 17.47 11.74
CA CYS A 121 -3.79 17.99 11.65
C CYS A 121 -3.03 17.71 12.97
N LEU A 122 -1.75 18.05 13.02
CA LEU A 122 -0.94 17.91 14.23
C LEU A 122 -1.32 18.97 15.25
N SER A 123 -1.62 20.18 14.78
CA SER A 123 -2.02 21.32 15.58
C SER A 123 -3.27 21.08 16.42
N ASN A 124 -3.27 21.67 17.62
CA ASN A 124 -4.46 21.75 18.47
C ASN A 124 -5.19 23.08 18.25
N MET A 125 -6.51 23.09 18.48
CA MET A 125 -7.26 24.31 18.73
C MET A 125 -7.16 24.66 20.22
N GLN A 126 -6.63 25.83 20.54
CA GLN A 126 -6.68 26.34 21.92
C GLN A 126 -8.05 26.96 22.17
N CYS A 127 -8.73 26.48 23.21
CA CYS A 127 -10.02 26.95 23.67
C CYS A 127 -9.84 27.63 25.02
N VAL A 128 -10.30 28.87 25.14
CA VAL A 128 -10.20 29.71 26.33
C VAL A 128 -11.58 29.83 26.97
N LEU A 129 -11.72 29.30 28.18
CA LEU A 129 -12.96 29.30 28.96
C LEU A 129 -12.81 30.20 30.18
N THR A 130 -13.90 30.83 30.60
CA THR A 130 -14.04 31.53 31.89
C THR A 130 -15.13 30.85 32.73
N PRO A 131 -15.22 31.11 34.05
CA PRO A 131 -16.28 30.55 34.89
C PRO A 131 -17.72 30.84 34.41
N GLU A 132 -17.91 31.87 33.58
CA GLU A 132 -19.19 32.26 32.99
C GLU A 132 -19.54 31.47 31.71
N THR A 133 -18.64 30.62 31.21
CA THR A 133 -18.87 29.80 30.00
C THR A 133 -20.01 28.81 30.24
N GLU A 134 -20.94 28.68 29.29
CA GLU A 134 -22.00 27.68 29.38
C GLU A 134 -21.39 26.26 29.41
N GLY A 135 -21.75 25.46 30.42
CA GLY A 135 -21.20 24.11 30.61
C GLY A 135 -19.89 24.05 31.40
N TYR A 136 -19.43 25.17 31.99
CA TYR A 136 -18.21 25.20 32.81
C TYR A 136 -18.30 24.32 34.07
N ASP A 137 -19.51 24.04 34.56
CA ASP A 137 -19.77 23.08 35.64
C ASP A 137 -19.27 21.66 35.34
N GLN A 138 -19.04 21.32 34.07
CA GLN A 138 -18.50 20.03 33.64
C GLN A 138 -16.97 20.00 33.58
N ILE A 139 -16.26 21.08 33.97
CA ILE A 139 -14.82 21.22 33.70
C ILE A 139 -13.97 20.09 34.32
N ASP A 140 -14.39 19.52 35.45
CA ASP A 140 -13.72 18.38 36.10
C ASP A 140 -13.78 17.10 35.24
N SER A 141 -14.72 17.00 34.31
CA SER A 141 -14.83 15.91 33.34
C SER A 141 -14.05 16.19 32.03
N VAL A 142 -13.47 17.39 31.87
CA VAL A 142 -12.66 17.78 30.71
C VAL A 142 -11.21 17.33 30.93
N THR A 143 -11.02 16.02 30.93
CA THR A 143 -9.73 15.34 31.15
C THR A 143 -9.07 14.92 29.84
N THR A 144 -7.77 14.58 29.88
CA THR A 144 -7.07 14.04 28.70
C THR A 144 -7.80 12.84 28.11
N GLY A 145 -8.08 12.90 26.80
CA GLY A 145 -8.80 11.86 26.08
C GLY A 145 -10.33 11.97 26.14
N ALA A 146 -10.90 12.89 26.91
CA ALA A 146 -12.33 13.17 26.90
C ALA A 146 -12.73 13.78 25.54
N SER A 147 -13.92 13.44 25.04
CA SER A 147 -14.48 14.04 23.83
C SER A 147 -15.38 15.22 24.18
N VAL A 148 -15.22 16.31 23.44
CA VAL A 148 -15.91 17.58 23.69
C VAL A 148 -16.45 18.19 22.40
N LEU A 149 -17.55 18.94 22.53
CA LEU A 149 -18.01 19.95 21.59
C LEU A 149 -17.77 21.31 22.24
N VAL A 150 -17.09 22.20 21.53
CA VAL A 150 -16.73 23.54 21.97
C VAL A 150 -17.22 24.54 20.93
N GLU A 151 -18.05 25.48 21.35
CA GLU A 151 -18.63 26.53 20.52
C GLU A 151 -18.09 27.88 21.01
N GLY A 152 -17.77 28.77 20.08
CA GLY A 152 -17.19 30.06 20.46
C GLY A 152 -16.78 30.92 19.26
N VAL A 153 -16.18 32.06 19.57
CA VAL A 153 -15.71 33.04 18.57
C VAL A 153 -14.19 32.98 18.47
N VAL A 154 -13.67 32.89 17.25
CA VAL A 154 -12.22 32.92 17.02
C VAL A 154 -11.68 34.32 17.32
N ALA A 155 -10.60 34.38 18.08
CA ALA A 155 -9.89 35.60 18.41
C ALA A 155 -8.40 35.46 18.10
N SER A 156 -7.73 36.59 17.88
CA SER A 156 -6.27 36.62 17.86
C SER A 156 -5.74 36.18 19.23
N SER A 157 -4.82 35.22 19.22
CA SER A 157 -4.20 34.71 20.42
C SER A 157 -3.30 35.76 21.06
N GLN A 158 -3.35 35.87 22.39
CA GLN A 158 -2.41 36.69 23.15
C GLN A 158 -1.09 35.96 23.44
N GLY A 159 -1.03 34.64 23.22
CA GLY A 159 0.16 33.82 23.42
C GLY A 159 1.00 33.69 22.15
N GLY A 160 2.34 33.66 22.30
CA GLY A 160 3.27 33.59 21.17
C GLY A 160 3.42 32.23 20.48
N LYS A 161 2.68 31.19 20.90
CA LYS A 161 2.79 29.83 20.33
C LYS A 161 1.73 29.49 19.28
N GLN A 162 0.74 30.36 19.09
CA GLN A 162 -0.33 30.20 18.10
C GLN A 162 -0.86 31.57 17.69
N LYS A 163 -1.36 31.71 16.45
CA LYS A 163 -1.92 32.98 15.95
C LYS A 163 -3.36 33.22 16.40
N VAL A 164 -4.14 32.16 16.56
CA VAL A 164 -5.56 32.23 16.92
C VAL A 164 -5.93 31.29 18.06
N GLU A 165 -7.00 31.63 18.77
CA GLU A 165 -7.63 30.82 19.81
C GLU A 165 -9.15 30.98 19.76
N LEU A 166 -9.89 30.04 20.35
CA LEU A 166 -11.34 30.07 20.43
C LEU A 166 -11.77 30.59 21.80
N LYS A 167 -12.42 31.77 21.84
CA LYS A 167 -13.10 32.26 23.04
C LYS A 167 -14.43 31.54 23.17
N VAL A 168 -14.51 30.64 24.14
CA VAL A 168 -15.60 29.67 24.24
C VAL A 168 -16.84 30.34 24.82
N SER A 169 -17.97 30.21 24.13
CA SER A 169 -19.30 30.54 24.66
C SER A 169 -19.93 29.35 25.37
N LYS A 170 -19.73 28.14 24.81
CA LYS A 170 -20.29 26.90 25.33
C LYS A 170 -19.36 25.71 25.17
N ILE A 171 -19.31 24.86 26.19
CA ILE A 171 -18.64 23.56 26.15
C ILE A 171 -19.63 22.45 26.54
N THR A 172 -19.54 21.32 25.85
CA THR A 172 -20.33 20.11 26.16
C THR A 172 -19.40 18.91 26.16
N VAL A 173 -19.35 18.18 27.28
CA VAL A 173 -18.65 16.90 27.36
C VAL A 173 -19.51 15.83 26.70
N ILE A 174 -19.00 15.22 25.63
CA ILE A 174 -19.69 14.16 24.89
C ILE A 174 -19.39 12.80 25.53
N GLY A 175 -18.13 12.57 25.87
CA GLY A 175 -17.66 11.31 26.42
C GLY A 175 -16.54 11.54 27.43
N LYS A 176 -16.70 10.98 28.62
CA LYS A 176 -15.72 11.08 29.70
C LYS A 176 -14.50 10.19 29.40
N SER A 177 -13.36 10.57 29.95
CA SER A 177 -12.13 9.78 29.92
C SER A 177 -11.58 9.70 31.34
N ASP A 178 -11.57 8.50 31.92
CA ASP A 178 -11.04 8.31 33.26
C ASP A 178 -9.50 8.37 33.23
N PRO A 179 -8.87 9.36 33.91
CA PRO A 179 -7.42 9.51 33.91
C PRO A 179 -6.67 8.33 34.53
N THR A 180 -7.34 7.48 35.34
CA THR A 180 -6.68 6.34 36.01
C THR A 180 -6.58 5.12 35.10
N SER A 181 -7.54 4.93 34.18
CA SER A 181 -7.59 3.80 33.25
C SER A 181 -7.10 4.15 31.84
N PHE A 182 -7.08 5.42 31.44
CA PHE A 182 -6.61 5.81 30.11
C PHE A 182 -5.10 5.52 29.95
N PRO A 183 -4.67 4.66 29.00
CA PRO A 183 -3.28 4.21 28.95
C PRO A 183 -2.31 5.28 28.40
N ILE A 184 -2.80 6.23 27.60
CA ILE A 184 -1.99 7.26 26.95
C ILE A 184 -1.97 8.53 27.81
N GLN A 185 -1.14 8.49 28.83
CA GLN A 185 -0.96 9.62 29.75
C GLN A 185 -0.18 10.78 29.10
N LYS A 186 -0.23 11.96 29.72
CA LYS A 186 0.52 13.17 29.30
C LYS A 186 2.03 13.05 29.62
N LYS A 187 2.65 11.96 29.20
CA LYS A 187 4.09 11.68 29.32
C LYS A 187 4.58 10.96 28.06
N ARG A 188 5.88 10.99 27.81
CA ARG A 188 6.46 10.26 26.68
C ARG A 188 6.21 8.75 26.85
N ALA A 189 5.59 8.15 25.85
CA ALA A 189 5.41 6.71 25.75
C ALA A 189 6.46 6.13 24.79
N SER A 190 6.96 4.92 25.07
CA SER A 190 7.81 4.18 24.13
C SER A 190 6.98 3.67 22.95
N ARG A 191 7.62 3.42 21.80
CA ARG A 191 6.94 2.85 20.63
C ARG A 191 6.48 1.42 20.93
N GLU A 192 7.26 0.68 21.70
CA GLU A 192 6.96 -0.68 22.17
C GLU A 192 5.65 -0.72 22.96
N PHE A 193 5.48 0.18 23.94
CA PHE A 193 4.22 0.30 24.67
C PHE A 193 3.07 0.72 23.75
N LEU A 194 3.30 1.67 22.84
CA LEU A 194 2.25 2.12 21.93
C LEU A 194 1.77 1.00 20.98
N ARG A 195 2.61 0.01 20.65
CA ARG A 195 2.21 -1.18 19.89
C ARG A 195 1.24 -2.08 20.69
N THR A 196 1.35 -2.16 22.02
CA THR A 196 0.42 -2.97 22.84
C THR A 196 -0.97 -2.33 22.96
N VAL A 197 -1.07 -1.02 22.70
CA VAL A 197 -2.33 -0.25 22.67
C VAL A 197 -2.59 0.34 21.28
N ALA A 198 -2.33 -0.45 20.23
CA ALA A 198 -2.42 0.01 18.83
C ALA A 198 -3.79 0.62 18.46
N HIS A 199 -4.88 0.18 19.10
CA HIS A 199 -6.23 0.73 18.92
C HIS A 199 -6.37 2.19 19.43
N LEU A 200 -5.49 2.65 20.33
CA LEU A 200 -5.49 4.03 20.85
C LEU A 200 -4.29 4.86 20.37
N ARG A 201 -3.19 4.24 19.93
CA ARG A 201 -1.97 4.96 19.53
C ARG A 201 -2.17 6.05 18.45
N PRO A 202 -3.13 5.98 17.49
CA PRO A 202 -3.37 7.07 16.54
C PRO A 202 -3.76 8.39 17.21
N ARG A 203 -4.18 8.34 18.47
CA ARG A 203 -4.39 9.53 19.31
C ARG A 203 -3.09 10.10 19.86
N THR A 204 -1.91 9.72 19.39
CA THR A 204 -0.64 10.38 19.75
C THR A 204 -0.17 11.24 18.58
N ASN A 205 0.69 12.22 18.83
CA ASN A 205 1.24 13.08 17.78
C ASN A 205 1.96 12.26 16.69
N THR A 206 2.82 11.32 17.09
CA THR A 206 3.58 10.48 16.17
C THR A 206 2.69 9.64 15.27
N PHE A 207 1.78 8.85 15.84
CA PHE A 207 0.97 7.93 15.03
C PHE A 207 -0.18 8.64 14.31
N GLY A 208 -0.64 9.79 14.80
CA GLY A 208 -1.53 10.66 14.05
C GLY A 208 -0.86 11.21 12.79
N ALA A 209 0.39 11.68 12.91
CA ALA A 209 1.19 12.14 11.77
C ALA A 209 1.48 11.01 10.77
N VAL A 210 1.88 9.82 11.25
CA VAL A 210 2.12 8.65 10.40
C VAL A 210 0.85 8.25 9.64
N ALA A 211 -0.30 8.23 10.31
CA ALA A 211 -1.57 7.90 9.67
C ALA A 211 -1.97 8.90 8.57
N ARG A 212 -1.78 10.20 8.81
CA ARG A 212 -2.05 11.25 7.80
C ARG A 212 -1.10 11.19 6.61
N VAL A 213 0.20 10.97 6.84
CA VAL A 213 1.17 10.80 5.75
C VAL A 213 0.90 9.52 4.97
N ARG A 214 0.60 8.40 5.63
CA ARG A 214 0.16 7.16 4.96
C ARG A 214 -1.06 7.39 4.06
N ASN A 215 -2.09 8.06 4.57
CA ASN A 215 -3.27 8.41 3.77
C ASN A 215 -2.90 9.27 2.55
N THR A 216 -2.02 10.26 2.75
CA THR A 216 -1.60 11.17 1.68
C THR A 216 -0.78 10.45 0.61
N LEU A 217 0.11 9.53 1.01
CA LEU A 217 0.83 8.66 0.10
C LEU A 217 -0.11 7.79 -0.72
N ALA A 218 -1.11 7.15 -0.09
CA ALA A 218 -2.08 6.33 -0.82
C ALA A 218 -2.86 7.14 -1.87
N TYR A 219 -3.30 8.35 -1.49
CA TYR A 219 -3.94 9.27 -2.43
C TYR A 219 -2.98 9.67 -3.58
N ALA A 220 -1.73 10.02 -3.25
CA ALA A 220 -0.73 10.39 -4.24
C ALA A 220 -0.42 9.24 -5.21
N THR A 221 -0.37 8.00 -4.72
CA THR A 221 -0.22 6.80 -5.54
C THR A 221 -1.35 6.66 -6.56
N HIS A 222 -2.61 6.67 -6.11
CA HIS A 222 -3.74 6.59 -7.03
C HIS A 222 -3.75 7.74 -8.02
N LYS A 223 -3.45 8.95 -7.55
CA LYS A 223 -3.38 10.14 -8.40
C LYS A 223 -2.29 10.02 -9.47
N PHE A 224 -1.08 9.61 -9.11
CA PHE A 224 0.03 9.43 -10.05
C PHE A 224 -0.36 8.48 -11.18
N PHE A 225 -0.80 7.27 -10.83
CA PHE A 225 -1.11 6.27 -11.84
C PHE A 225 -2.30 6.68 -12.71
N GLN A 226 -3.39 7.17 -12.12
CA GLN A 226 -4.58 7.57 -12.88
C GLN A 226 -4.34 8.80 -13.77
N ASP A 227 -3.57 9.79 -13.31
CA ASP A 227 -3.21 10.96 -14.13
C ASP A 227 -2.33 10.57 -15.33
N ASN A 228 -1.58 9.47 -15.23
CA ASN A 228 -0.76 8.90 -16.31
C ASN A 228 -1.50 7.82 -17.13
N GLY A 229 -2.81 7.64 -16.93
CA GLY A 229 -3.65 6.74 -17.75
C GLY A 229 -3.71 5.28 -17.29
N PHE A 230 -3.07 4.93 -16.19
CA PHE A 230 -3.12 3.56 -15.65
C PHE A 230 -4.50 3.24 -15.08
N VAL A 231 -4.93 1.99 -15.25
CA VAL A 231 -6.18 1.48 -14.67
C VAL A 231 -5.91 0.72 -13.37
N TRP A 232 -6.63 1.07 -12.30
CA TRP A 232 -6.55 0.32 -11.05
C TRP A 232 -7.29 -1.02 -11.19
N VAL A 233 -6.59 -2.11 -10.88
CA VAL A 233 -7.12 -3.48 -10.91
C VAL A 233 -6.98 -4.11 -9.53
N SER A 234 -8.09 -4.61 -8.99
CA SER A 234 -8.09 -5.40 -7.77
C SER A 234 -7.80 -6.87 -8.11
N SER A 235 -6.54 -7.28 -7.96
CA SER A 235 -6.12 -8.68 -8.11
C SER A 235 -6.76 -9.59 -7.03
N PRO A 236 -6.90 -10.91 -7.28
CA PRO A 236 -7.44 -11.83 -6.30
C PRO A 236 -6.50 -12.01 -5.11
N ILE A 237 -7.07 -12.01 -3.90
CA ILE A 237 -6.31 -12.25 -2.66
C ILE A 237 -6.15 -13.75 -2.39
N ILE A 238 -7.21 -14.53 -2.62
CA ILE A 238 -7.16 -15.99 -2.53
C ILE A 238 -6.65 -16.53 -3.87
N THR A 239 -5.58 -17.32 -3.83
CA THR A 239 -4.93 -17.88 -5.00
C THR A 239 -4.70 -19.38 -4.86
N ALA A 240 -4.58 -20.09 -5.99
CA ALA A 240 -4.08 -21.45 -6.06
C ALA A 240 -2.72 -21.53 -6.78
N SER A 241 -2.11 -20.36 -7.02
CA SER A 241 -0.85 -20.18 -7.72
C SER A 241 0.17 -19.53 -6.80
N ASP A 242 1.43 -19.95 -6.91
CA ASP A 242 2.55 -19.29 -6.25
C ASP A 242 3.22 -18.34 -7.26
N CYS A 243 3.22 -17.04 -6.94
CA CYS A 243 3.80 -16.03 -7.83
C CYS A 243 5.33 -16.01 -7.74
N GLU A 244 5.91 -16.25 -6.55
CA GLU A 244 7.34 -16.13 -6.30
C GLU A 244 8.07 -17.49 -6.35
N GLY A 245 7.31 -18.60 -6.32
CA GLY A 245 7.79 -19.97 -6.61
C GLY A 245 8.61 -20.62 -5.49
N ALA A 246 8.78 -19.93 -4.35
CA ALA A 246 9.63 -20.39 -3.24
C ALA A 246 9.20 -19.88 -1.84
N GLY A 247 8.15 -19.06 -1.74
CA GLY A 247 7.74 -18.43 -0.48
C GLY A 247 6.82 -19.31 0.36
N GLU A 248 6.94 -19.24 1.69
CA GLU A 248 5.94 -19.83 2.58
C GLU A 248 4.63 -19.05 2.46
N GLN A 249 3.54 -19.72 2.07
CA GLN A 249 2.20 -19.12 1.90
C GLN A 249 1.24 -19.52 3.03
N PHE A 250 0.32 -18.63 3.40
CA PHE A 250 -0.77 -18.98 4.32
C PHE A 250 -1.86 -19.77 3.60
N TYR A 251 -2.24 -20.92 4.14
CA TYR A 251 -3.39 -21.69 3.64
C TYR A 251 -4.71 -21.02 3.99
N VAL A 252 -5.66 -21.08 3.06
CA VAL A 252 -7.06 -20.67 3.26
C VAL A 252 -7.92 -21.93 3.09
N THR A 253 -8.57 -22.37 4.18
CA THR A 253 -9.32 -23.63 4.18
C THR A 253 -10.60 -23.52 4.98
N THR A 254 -11.62 -24.28 4.55
CA THR A 254 -12.88 -24.48 5.26
C THR A 254 -12.98 -25.85 5.93
N LEU A 255 -11.98 -26.71 5.73
CA LEU A 255 -11.92 -28.05 6.33
C LEU A 255 -11.78 -28.01 7.86
N LEU A 256 -11.27 -26.90 8.39
CA LEU A 256 -11.21 -26.63 9.82
C LEU A 256 -12.46 -25.82 10.24
N SER A 257 -13.43 -26.47 10.85
CA SER A 257 -14.64 -25.82 11.35
C SER A 257 -14.40 -25.16 12.71
N ASN A 258 -14.87 -23.92 12.86
CA ASN A 258 -14.93 -23.19 14.13
C ASN A 258 -16.29 -23.39 14.81
N SER A 259 -16.67 -24.65 15.08
CA SER A 259 -17.79 -24.91 16.00
C SER A 259 -17.44 -24.41 17.41
N ALA A 260 -18.43 -23.83 18.09
CA ALA A 260 -18.31 -23.11 19.37
C ALA A 260 -17.68 -23.93 20.53
N ASP A 261 -17.50 -25.24 20.34
CA ASP A 261 -16.93 -26.17 21.32
C ASP A 261 -15.41 -26.43 21.13
N GLY A 262 -14.71 -25.64 20.31
CA GLY A 262 -13.24 -25.67 20.27
C GLY A 262 -12.62 -26.56 19.18
N GLY A 263 -13.08 -26.39 17.94
CA GLY A 263 -12.37 -26.83 16.72
C GLY A 263 -12.82 -28.16 16.12
N SER A 264 -12.63 -28.30 14.80
CA SER A 264 -12.65 -29.61 14.12
C SER A 264 -11.61 -30.53 14.73
N LEU A 265 -11.97 -31.80 15.02
CA LEU A 265 -10.96 -32.79 15.33
C LEU A 265 -10.11 -33.02 14.08
N LEU A 266 -8.80 -33.24 14.23
CA LEU A 266 -7.91 -33.65 13.12
C LEU A 266 -8.44 -34.86 12.33
N LYS A 267 -9.31 -35.67 12.96
CA LYS A 267 -9.98 -36.84 12.36
C LYS A 267 -11.08 -36.48 11.36
N ASP A 268 -11.57 -35.24 11.39
CA ASP A 268 -12.65 -34.75 10.54
C ASP A 268 -12.12 -34.14 9.24
N ILE A 269 -10.80 -33.96 9.11
CA ILE A 269 -10.17 -33.51 7.87
C ILE A 269 -10.25 -34.66 6.87
N PRO A 270 -10.95 -34.47 5.72
CA PRO A 270 -11.04 -35.51 4.71
C PRO A 270 -9.64 -35.92 4.23
N ALA A 271 -9.42 -37.23 4.15
CA ALA A 271 -8.13 -37.79 3.76
C ALA A 271 -8.26 -38.71 2.55
N THR A 272 -7.28 -38.63 1.67
CA THR A 272 -7.11 -39.55 0.54
C THR A 272 -6.65 -40.93 1.03
N LYS A 273 -6.68 -41.93 0.14
CA LYS A 273 -6.28 -43.32 0.47
C LYS A 273 -4.82 -43.44 0.92
N ASP A 274 -3.96 -42.51 0.52
CA ASP A 274 -2.55 -42.40 0.90
C ASP A 274 -2.31 -41.55 2.17
N GLY A 275 -3.38 -41.12 2.85
CA GLY A 275 -3.32 -40.42 4.13
C GLY A 275 -2.97 -38.93 4.02
N ARG A 276 -3.07 -38.33 2.83
CA ARG A 276 -2.93 -36.88 2.62
C ARG A 276 -4.30 -36.21 2.74
N VAL A 277 -4.31 -34.89 2.92
CA VAL A 277 -5.55 -34.10 2.91
C VAL A 277 -6.21 -34.21 1.53
N ASP A 278 -7.49 -34.57 1.51
CA ASP A 278 -8.32 -34.58 0.31
C ASP A 278 -8.86 -33.18 0.02
N TRP A 279 -8.04 -32.38 -0.65
CA TRP A 279 -8.37 -31.00 -1.04
C TRP A 279 -9.57 -30.88 -1.97
N SER A 280 -10.02 -31.98 -2.60
CA SER A 280 -11.24 -31.95 -3.44
C SER A 280 -12.50 -31.65 -2.62
N GLN A 281 -12.45 -31.83 -1.30
CA GLN A 281 -13.53 -31.56 -0.37
C GLN A 281 -13.44 -30.20 0.33
N ASP A 282 -12.38 -29.41 0.08
CA ASP A 282 -12.31 -28.02 0.52
C ASP A 282 -13.13 -27.10 -0.40
N PHE A 283 -13.32 -25.83 -0.02
CA PHE A 283 -14.20 -24.88 -0.69
C PHE A 283 -13.91 -24.69 -2.19
N PHE A 284 -12.64 -24.66 -2.57
CA PHE A 284 -12.20 -24.48 -3.97
C PHE A 284 -11.88 -25.80 -4.69
N CYS A 285 -12.12 -26.94 -4.04
CA CYS A 285 -11.78 -28.28 -4.52
C CYS A 285 -10.29 -28.47 -4.88
N LYS A 286 -9.42 -27.61 -4.33
CA LYS A 286 -7.96 -27.61 -4.47
C LYS A 286 -7.35 -26.78 -3.33
N PRO A 287 -6.04 -26.91 -3.04
CA PRO A 287 -5.37 -26.02 -2.09
C PRO A 287 -5.52 -24.55 -2.49
N ALA A 288 -5.84 -23.71 -1.53
CA ALA A 288 -5.93 -22.27 -1.69
C ALA A 288 -5.09 -21.54 -0.64
N PHE A 289 -4.58 -20.38 -1.02
CA PHE A 289 -3.58 -19.63 -0.28
C PHE A 289 -3.91 -18.13 -0.29
N LEU A 290 -3.35 -17.39 0.66
CA LEU A 290 -3.26 -15.94 0.54
C LEU A 290 -2.10 -15.57 -0.38
N THR A 291 -2.36 -14.65 -1.31
CA THR A 291 -1.38 -14.29 -2.34
C THR A 291 -0.17 -13.55 -1.77
N VAL A 292 0.99 -13.84 -2.35
CA VAL A 292 2.25 -13.10 -2.10
C VAL A 292 2.38 -11.87 -2.99
N SER A 293 1.69 -11.85 -4.14
CA SER A 293 1.74 -10.79 -5.15
C SER A 293 0.56 -10.90 -6.13
N GLY A 294 0.06 -9.76 -6.62
CA GLY A 294 -0.94 -9.69 -7.68
C GLY A 294 -0.36 -9.72 -9.10
N GLN A 295 0.98 -9.77 -9.25
CA GLN A 295 1.68 -9.54 -10.51
C GLN A 295 1.19 -10.42 -11.67
N LEU A 296 1.13 -11.75 -11.50
CA LEU A 296 0.72 -12.64 -12.59
C LEU A 296 -0.70 -12.33 -13.09
N ASN A 297 -1.60 -11.91 -12.18
CA ASN A 297 -2.93 -11.45 -12.55
C ASN A 297 -2.88 -10.05 -13.20
N GLY A 298 -2.01 -9.17 -12.73
CA GLY A 298 -1.75 -7.86 -13.34
C GLY A 298 -1.36 -7.96 -14.81
N GLU A 299 -0.45 -8.88 -15.16
CA GLU A 299 -0.02 -9.13 -16.54
C GLU A 299 -1.19 -9.51 -17.47
N THR A 300 -2.19 -10.24 -16.96
CA THR A 300 -3.41 -10.55 -17.74
C THR A 300 -4.18 -9.28 -18.12
N TYR A 301 -4.29 -8.33 -17.19
CA TYR A 301 -4.99 -7.06 -17.43
C TYR A 301 -4.16 -6.09 -18.26
N ALA A 302 -2.84 -6.04 -18.06
CA ALA A 302 -1.94 -5.23 -18.89
C ALA A 302 -2.03 -5.62 -20.37
N SER A 303 -2.17 -6.92 -20.66
CA SER A 303 -2.38 -7.42 -22.04
C SER A 303 -3.68 -6.93 -22.71
N ALA A 304 -4.63 -6.39 -21.93
CA ALA A 304 -5.93 -5.92 -22.41
C ALA A 304 -6.15 -4.40 -22.25
N LEU A 305 -5.54 -3.79 -21.22
CA LEU A 305 -5.76 -2.40 -20.81
C LEU A 305 -4.50 -1.52 -20.95
N SER A 306 -3.43 -2.07 -21.52
CA SER A 306 -2.09 -1.48 -21.59
C SER A 306 -1.47 -1.35 -20.21
N ASP A 307 -1.68 -0.23 -19.51
CA ASP A 307 -1.01 0.08 -18.24
C ASP A 307 -2.00 -0.07 -17.09
N ILE A 308 -1.65 -0.92 -16.12
CA ILE A 308 -2.47 -1.18 -14.93
C ILE A 308 -1.64 -1.04 -13.66
N TYR A 309 -2.32 -0.95 -12.53
CA TYR A 309 -1.68 -1.14 -11.23
C TYR A 309 -2.61 -1.82 -10.24
N THR A 310 -2.03 -2.67 -9.39
CA THR A 310 -2.70 -3.14 -8.18
C THR A 310 -2.38 -2.23 -7.00
N PHE A 311 -3.26 -2.20 -6.02
CA PHE A 311 -2.97 -1.68 -4.71
C PHE A 311 -3.80 -2.48 -3.71
N GLY A 312 -3.18 -3.46 -3.07
CA GLY A 312 -3.88 -4.45 -2.24
C GLY A 312 -2.98 -5.14 -1.23
N PRO A 313 -3.57 -5.92 -0.30
CA PRO A 313 -2.83 -6.66 0.69
C PRO A 313 -2.17 -7.91 0.08
N THR A 314 -0.95 -8.20 0.54
CA THR A 314 -0.17 -9.40 0.24
C THR A 314 0.37 -10.00 1.53
N PHE A 315 0.68 -11.29 1.48
CA PHE A 315 0.95 -12.07 2.67
C PHE A 315 2.21 -12.92 2.51
N ARG A 316 3.01 -13.02 3.57
CA ARG A 316 4.18 -13.92 3.62
C ARG A 316 4.18 -14.68 4.95
N ALA A 317 4.24 -16.00 4.88
CA ALA A 317 4.15 -16.87 6.07
C ALA A 317 5.50 -17.19 6.70
N GLU A 318 6.59 -16.59 6.22
CA GLU A 318 7.93 -16.76 6.76
C GLU A 318 7.97 -16.43 8.26
N ASN A 319 8.59 -17.32 9.05
CA ASN A 319 8.78 -17.12 10.48
C ASN A 319 9.91 -16.11 10.79
N SER A 320 9.77 -14.89 10.30
CA SER A 320 10.76 -13.80 10.39
C SER A 320 10.29 -12.68 11.32
N ASN A 321 10.81 -12.66 12.55
CA ASN A 321 10.45 -11.65 13.55
C ASN A 321 11.50 -10.52 13.65
N THR A 322 11.58 -9.68 12.63
CA THR A 322 12.56 -8.55 12.55
C THR A 322 11.87 -7.19 12.57
N SER A 323 12.60 -6.08 12.62
CA SER A 323 12.03 -4.73 12.53
C SER A 323 11.54 -4.32 11.12
N ARG A 324 11.72 -5.18 10.13
CA ARG A 324 11.52 -4.88 8.69
C ARG A 324 10.51 -5.79 7.99
N HIS A 325 10.05 -6.86 8.65
CA HIS A 325 9.14 -7.84 8.07
C HIS A 325 7.77 -7.79 8.72
N LEU A 326 6.73 -7.98 7.90
CA LEU A 326 5.34 -8.18 8.28
C LEU A 326 4.83 -9.43 7.57
N ALA A 327 3.89 -10.13 8.20
CA ALA A 327 3.19 -11.26 7.59
C ALA A 327 2.04 -10.82 6.68
N GLU A 328 1.50 -9.62 6.92
CA GLU A 328 0.47 -8.95 6.11
C GLU A 328 0.95 -7.51 5.86
N PHE A 329 1.02 -7.12 4.59
CA PHE A 329 1.46 -5.80 4.16
C PHE A 329 0.74 -5.42 2.85
N TRP A 330 0.86 -4.17 2.42
CA TRP A 330 0.23 -3.68 1.20
C TRP A 330 1.27 -3.51 0.11
N MET A 331 0.96 -4.00 -1.08
CA MET A 331 1.78 -3.86 -2.28
C MET A 331 1.10 -2.96 -3.30
N ILE A 332 1.93 -2.21 -4.02
CA ILE A 332 1.55 -1.41 -5.18
C ILE A 332 2.31 -1.99 -6.36
N GLU A 333 1.58 -2.53 -7.34
CA GLU A 333 2.19 -3.32 -8.41
C GLU A 333 1.71 -2.83 -9.78
N PRO A 334 2.37 -1.82 -10.38
CA PRO A 334 2.12 -1.46 -11.78
C PRO A 334 2.69 -2.49 -12.75
N GLU A 335 1.99 -2.66 -13.86
CA GLU A 335 2.39 -3.48 -14.99
C GLU A 335 2.10 -2.72 -16.29
N LEU A 336 3.12 -2.58 -17.14
CA LEU A 336 3.13 -1.75 -18.34
C LEU A 336 3.28 -2.64 -19.59
N ALA A 337 2.31 -2.59 -20.50
CA ALA A 337 2.42 -3.28 -21.78
C ALA A 337 3.28 -2.48 -22.77
N PHE A 338 3.99 -3.17 -23.66
CA PHE A 338 4.93 -2.57 -24.62
C PHE A 338 6.11 -1.83 -23.96
N ALA A 339 6.48 -2.22 -22.75
CA ALA A 339 7.55 -1.63 -21.95
C ALA A 339 8.74 -2.58 -21.78
N ASP A 340 9.94 -2.02 -21.73
CA ASP A 340 11.18 -2.72 -21.35
C ASP A 340 11.64 -2.38 -19.92
N LEU A 341 12.80 -2.90 -19.50
CA LEU A 341 13.35 -2.60 -18.17
C LEU A 341 13.66 -1.10 -17.96
N ASN A 342 14.02 -0.36 -19.01
CA ASN A 342 14.29 1.07 -18.90
C ASN A 342 12.99 1.87 -18.66
N ASP A 343 11.91 1.48 -19.34
CA ASP A 343 10.59 2.07 -19.12
C ASP A 343 10.12 1.78 -17.68
N ASP A 344 10.35 0.57 -17.18
CA ASP A 344 10.04 0.17 -15.79
C ASP A 344 10.82 1.01 -14.77
N MET A 345 12.13 1.15 -14.95
CA MET A 345 12.99 2.01 -14.13
C MET A 345 12.53 3.48 -14.17
N ALA A 346 12.19 3.99 -15.36
CA ALA A 346 11.72 5.37 -15.52
C ALA A 346 10.39 5.59 -14.79
N CYS A 347 9.44 4.66 -14.91
CA CYS A 347 8.17 4.70 -14.18
C CYS A 347 8.40 4.66 -12.66
N ALA A 348 9.26 3.76 -12.18
CA ALA A 348 9.60 3.64 -10.75
C ALA A 348 10.22 4.93 -10.18
N THR A 349 11.17 5.54 -10.91
CA THR A 349 11.77 6.83 -10.54
C THR A 349 10.74 7.95 -10.51
N ALA A 350 9.96 8.12 -11.59
CA ALA A 350 8.96 9.18 -11.69
C ALA A 350 7.89 9.04 -10.59
N TYR A 351 7.45 7.82 -10.32
CA TYR A 351 6.50 7.51 -9.26
C TYR A 351 7.03 7.90 -7.88
N LEU A 352 8.25 7.44 -7.52
CA LEU A 352 8.84 7.73 -6.21
C LEU A 352 9.05 9.24 -6.02
N GLN A 353 9.59 9.93 -7.03
CA GLN A 353 9.77 11.38 -6.99
C GLN A 353 8.45 12.11 -6.82
N TYR A 354 7.40 11.67 -7.53
CA TYR A 354 6.07 12.27 -7.43
C TYR A 354 5.48 12.15 -6.03
N VAL A 355 5.44 10.94 -5.45
CA VAL A 355 4.80 10.75 -4.13
C VAL A 355 5.58 11.43 -3.01
N VAL A 356 6.91 11.47 -3.10
CA VAL A 356 7.76 12.18 -2.13
C VAL A 356 7.54 13.69 -2.24
N LYS A 357 7.53 14.24 -3.46
CA LYS A 357 7.20 15.67 -3.67
C LYS A 357 5.80 15.99 -3.14
N TYR A 358 4.82 15.13 -3.41
CA TYR A 358 3.44 15.33 -2.98
C TYR A 358 3.33 15.44 -1.46
N ILE A 359 4.01 14.60 -0.67
CA ILE A 359 3.97 14.71 0.80
C ILE A 359 4.72 15.94 1.33
N LEU A 360 5.82 16.36 0.68
CA LEU A 360 6.54 17.57 1.07
C LEU A 360 5.68 18.83 0.89
N GLU A 361 4.87 18.86 -0.16
CA GLU A 361 3.95 19.96 -0.46
C GLU A 361 2.65 19.92 0.39
N ASN A 362 2.13 18.72 0.69
CA ASN A 362 0.80 18.55 1.28
C ASN A 362 0.78 18.12 2.76
N CYS A 363 1.92 17.77 3.34
CA CYS A 363 2.02 17.31 4.74
C CYS A 363 2.98 18.13 5.59
N LYS A 364 3.17 19.42 5.29
CA LYS A 364 4.20 20.29 5.91
C LYS A 364 4.30 20.15 7.43
N GLU A 365 3.18 20.28 8.15
CA GLU A 365 3.18 20.23 9.63
C GLU A 365 3.66 18.87 10.17
N ASP A 366 3.25 17.77 9.53
CA ASP A 366 3.68 16.43 9.90
C ASP A 366 5.15 16.18 9.54
N MET A 367 5.61 16.71 8.39
CA MET A 367 7.01 16.62 7.96
C MET A 367 7.95 17.41 8.88
N ASP A 368 7.56 18.62 9.30
CA ASP A 368 8.30 19.42 10.28
C ASP A 368 8.41 18.68 11.62
N PHE A 369 7.35 17.98 12.03
CA PHE A 369 7.35 17.13 13.22
C PHE A 369 8.34 15.96 13.08
N PHE A 370 8.33 15.24 11.95
CA PHE A 370 9.28 14.15 11.71
C PHE A 370 10.71 14.65 11.70
N ASN A 371 10.98 15.78 11.05
CA ASN A 371 12.30 16.40 10.98
C ASN A 371 12.83 16.81 12.36
N THR A 372 11.94 17.23 13.26
CA THR A 372 12.34 17.66 14.60
C THR A 372 12.51 16.50 15.57
N TRP A 373 11.56 15.54 15.55
CA TRP A 373 11.37 14.59 16.64
C TRP A 373 11.69 13.14 16.29
N ILE A 374 11.72 12.77 15.02
CA ILE A 374 11.90 11.39 14.56
C ILE A 374 13.25 11.22 13.86
N GLU A 375 13.50 11.97 12.79
CA GLU A 375 14.73 11.89 11.99
C GLU A 375 15.14 13.30 11.55
N LYS A 376 16.20 13.83 12.17
CA LYS A 376 16.76 15.13 11.76
C LYS A 376 17.35 15.04 10.36
N GLY A 377 17.00 15.99 9.50
CA GLY A 377 17.44 16.02 8.10
C GLY A 377 16.56 15.19 7.15
N ILE A 378 15.43 14.65 7.61
CA ILE A 378 14.53 13.87 6.74
C ILE A 378 14.00 14.68 5.57
N ILE A 379 13.71 15.97 5.77
CA ILE A 379 13.22 16.85 4.71
C ILE A 379 14.29 17.01 3.63
N ASP A 380 15.56 17.24 4.02
CA ASP A 380 16.68 17.36 3.08
C ASP A 380 16.89 16.06 2.30
N ARG A 381 16.85 14.91 2.99
CA ARG A 381 16.94 13.58 2.36
C ARG A 381 15.81 13.34 1.35
N LEU A 382 14.59 13.76 1.66
CA LEU A 382 13.44 13.61 0.75
C LEU A 382 13.51 14.59 -0.43
N ASN A 383 13.95 15.83 -0.21
CA ASN A 383 14.22 16.77 -1.31
C ASN A 383 15.31 16.23 -2.25
N ASP A 384 16.35 15.60 -1.70
CA ASP A 384 17.39 14.95 -2.50
C ASP A 384 16.83 13.87 -3.44
N VAL A 385 15.81 13.11 -3.03
CA VAL A 385 15.12 12.15 -3.90
C VAL A 385 14.39 12.86 -5.04
N VAL A 386 13.72 13.98 -4.73
CA VAL A 386 12.94 14.75 -5.71
C VAL A 386 13.85 15.43 -6.74
N GLU A 387 15.01 15.95 -6.30
CA GLU A 387 15.85 16.84 -7.11
C GLU A 387 17.01 16.13 -7.82
N LYS A 388 17.56 15.06 -7.24
CA LYS A 388 18.76 14.40 -7.78
C LYS A 388 18.38 13.26 -8.72
N ASN A 389 19.17 13.12 -9.78
CA ASN A 389 19.09 11.94 -10.65
C ASN A 389 19.45 10.66 -9.88
N PHE A 390 18.79 9.56 -10.20
CA PHE A 390 19.09 8.28 -9.59
C PHE A 390 20.36 7.73 -10.22
N VAL A 391 21.17 7.01 -9.44
CA VAL A 391 22.35 6.34 -9.97
C VAL A 391 21.93 4.99 -10.55
N HIS A 392 22.42 4.64 -11.73
CA HIS A 392 22.13 3.36 -12.38
C HIS A 392 23.40 2.52 -12.39
N LEU A 393 23.31 1.29 -11.89
CA LEU A 393 24.45 0.38 -11.75
C LEU A 393 24.04 -1.02 -12.18
N SER A 394 24.90 -1.75 -12.89
CA SER A 394 24.65 -3.18 -13.06
C SER A 394 24.94 -3.91 -11.75
N TYR A 395 24.32 -5.07 -11.52
CA TYR A 395 24.65 -5.93 -10.38
C TYR A 395 26.15 -6.26 -10.35
N THR A 396 26.75 -6.49 -11.51
CA THR A 396 28.19 -6.79 -11.64
C THR A 396 29.02 -5.62 -11.12
N ASP A 397 28.72 -4.39 -11.57
CA ASP A 397 29.43 -3.19 -11.11
C ASP A 397 29.17 -2.93 -9.60
N ALA A 398 27.99 -3.27 -9.09
CA ALA A 398 27.67 -3.16 -7.67
C ALA A 398 28.55 -4.10 -6.81
N VAL A 399 28.71 -5.34 -7.25
CA VAL A 399 29.61 -6.32 -6.59
C VAL A 399 31.06 -5.85 -6.66
N GLU A 400 31.52 -5.35 -7.81
CA GLU A 400 32.88 -4.82 -7.96
C GLU A 400 33.13 -3.62 -7.05
N LEU A 401 32.15 -2.70 -6.94
CA LEU A 401 32.21 -1.56 -6.03
C LEU A 401 32.33 -2.00 -4.56
N LEU A 402 31.55 -3.01 -4.16
CA LEU A 402 31.58 -3.53 -2.80
C LEU A 402 32.92 -4.23 -2.49
N LEU A 403 33.42 -5.06 -3.41
CA LEU A 403 34.72 -5.74 -3.29
C LEU A 403 35.90 -4.77 -3.29
N GLY A 404 35.79 -3.64 -4.00
CA GLY A 404 36.78 -2.57 -4.00
C GLY A 404 36.72 -1.67 -2.76
N SER A 405 35.71 -1.84 -1.89
CA SER A 405 35.57 -1.04 -0.69
C SER A 405 36.56 -1.46 0.41
N LYS A 406 36.88 -0.53 1.31
CA LYS A 406 37.67 -0.81 2.52
C LYS A 406 36.82 -1.28 3.70
N LYS A 407 35.51 -1.50 3.48
CA LYS A 407 34.57 -1.86 4.55
C LYS A 407 34.56 -3.37 4.71
N GLU A 408 34.67 -3.83 5.95
CA GLU A 408 34.37 -5.21 6.29
C GLU A 408 32.85 -5.39 6.41
N PHE A 409 32.32 -6.38 5.68
CA PHE A 409 30.92 -6.75 5.67
C PHE A 409 30.71 -8.05 6.46
N GLU A 410 29.58 -8.17 7.15
CA GLU A 410 29.22 -9.38 7.89
C GLU A 410 28.87 -10.52 6.92
N PHE A 411 28.16 -10.20 5.84
CA PHE A 411 27.74 -11.11 4.80
C PHE A 411 28.70 -11.08 3.61
N PRO A 412 29.00 -12.25 3.00
CA PRO A 412 29.94 -12.33 1.90
C PRO A 412 29.44 -11.58 0.66
N VAL A 413 30.33 -10.81 0.05
CA VAL A 413 30.11 -10.17 -1.25
C VAL A 413 30.72 -11.06 -2.33
N LYS A 414 29.88 -11.65 -3.19
CA LYS A 414 30.33 -12.49 -4.31
C LYS A 414 29.30 -12.48 -5.44
N TRP A 415 29.77 -12.44 -6.69
CA TRP A 415 28.91 -12.56 -7.86
C TRP A 415 28.10 -13.87 -7.82
N GLY A 416 26.79 -13.77 -8.01
CA GLY A 416 25.84 -14.88 -7.90
C GLY A 416 25.17 -15.03 -6.53
N LEU A 417 25.51 -14.18 -5.55
CA LEU A 417 24.76 -14.05 -4.29
C LEU A 417 23.87 -12.81 -4.32
N ASP A 418 22.74 -12.86 -3.61
CA ASP A 418 21.90 -11.69 -3.47
C ASP A 418 22.54 -10.65 -2.53
N LEU A 419 22.28 -9.37 -2.81
CA LEU A 419 22.80 -8.28 -1.98
C LEU A 419 22.06 -8.26 -0.64
N GLN A 420 22.81 -8.10 0.45
CA GLN A 420 22.23 -7.96 1.77
C GLN A 420 22.00 -6.49 2.10
N SER A 421 21.11 -6.22 3.06
CA SER A 421 20.77 -4.85 3.44
C SER A 421 21.98 -3.99 3.86
N GLU A 422 23.03 -4.57 4.42
CA GLU A 422 24.27 -3.82 4.72
C GLU A 422 25.05 -3.40 3.47
N HIS A 423 24.96 -4.18 2.38
CA HIS A 423 25.56 -3.91 1.08
C HIS A 423 24.78 -2.80 0.38
N GLU A 424 23.45 -2.93 0.32
CA GLU A 424 22.54 -1.92 -0.24
C GLU A 424 22.70 -0.55 0.43
N ARG A 425 22.76 -0.55 1.77
CA ARG A 425 22.97 0.67 2.56
C ARG A 425 24.34 1.25 2.34
N TYR A 426 25.38 0.43 2.16
CA TYR A 426 26.71 0.95 1.83
C TYR A 426 26.71 1.65 0.47
N ILE A 427 26.09 1.04 -0.54
CA ILE A 427 25.98 1.60 -1.89
C ILE A 427 25.30 2.97 -1.85
N THR A 428 24.12 3.04 -1.22
CA THR A 428 23.34 4.28 -1.15
C THR A 428 23.97 5.34 -0.23
N GLU A 429 24.28 4.99 1.02
CA GLU A 429 24.68 5.96 2.06
C GLU A 429 26.15 6.38 1.95
N VAL A 430 27.04 5.45 1.58
CA VAL A 430 28.50 5.70 1.60
C VAL A 430 29.04 5.94 0.20
N ALA A 431 28.79 5.01 -0.74
CA ALA A 431 29.39 5.09 -2.06
C ALA A 431 28.80 6.23 -2.92
N PHE A 432 27.50 6.46 -2.82
CA PHE A 432 26.79 7.50 -3.58
C PHE A 432 26.21 8.63 -2.71
N GLY A 433 26.66 8.75 -1.46
CA GLY A 433 26.42 9.93 -0.62
C GLY A 433 24.94 10.23 -0.34
N GLY A 434 24.13 9.20 -0.13
CA GLY A 434 22.71 9.31 0.17
C GLY A 434 21.79 9.40 -1.05
N ARG A 435 22.29 9.17 -2.27
CA ARG A 435 21.46 9.15 -3.48
C ARG A 435 20.70 7.82 -3.64
N PRO A 436 19.47 7.82 -4.16
CA PRO A 436 18.82 6.61 -4.64
C PRO A 436 19.63 5.95 -5.76
N VAL A 437 19.64 4.61 -5.76
CA VAL A 437 20.40 3.80 -6.72
C VAL A 437 19.49 2.72 -7.27
N ILE A 438 19.46 2.55 -8.59
CA ILE A 438 18.84 1.42 -9.26
C ILE A 438 19.93 0.44 -9.65
N ILE A 439 19.85 -0.78 -9.11
CA ILE A 439 20.71 -1.90 -9.50
C ILE A 439 19.94 -2.73 -10.51
N ARG A 440 20.54 -3.06 -11.65
CA ARG A 440 19.91 -3.84 -12.73
C ARG A 440 20.72 -5.07 -13.14
N ASP A 441 20.09 -5.95 -13.92
CA ASP A 441 20.72 -7.13 -14.54
C ASP A 441 21.29 -8.12 -13.51
N TYR A 442 20.42 -8.56 -12.60
CA TYR A 442 20.77 -9.53 -11.56
C TYR A 442 21.05 -10.91 -12.14
N PRO A 443 21.83 -11.78 -11.45
CA PRO A 443 22.04 -13.15 -11.88
C PRO A 443 20.72 -13.93 -12.01
N LYS A 444 20.67 -14.95 -12.88
CA LYS A 444 19.52 -15.83 -13.17
C LYS A 444 18.99 -16.66 -11.96
N ILE A 445 19.38 -16.31 -10.74
CA ILE A 445 18.88 -16.87 -9.47
C ILE A 445 17.51 -16.28 -9.03
N LYS A 446 17.05 -15.23 -9.70
CA LYS A 446 15.74 -14.58 -9.42
C LYS A 446 14.57 -15.39 -10.03
N ALA A 447 13.35 -14.88 -9.84
CA ALA A 447 12.09 -15.56 -10.19
C ALA A 447 11.99 -15.98 -11.67
N PHE A 448 11.19 -17.02 -11.95
CA PHE A 448 11.06 -17.63 -13.28
C PHE A 448 10.51 -16.69 -14.36
N TYR A 449 9.73 -15.68 -13.98
CA TYR A 449 9.05 -14.78 -14.91
C TYR A 449 9.94 -13.64 -15.44
N MET A 450 11.15 -13.45 -14.89
CA MET A 450 12.04 -12.36 -15.29
C MET A 450 12.72 -12.69 -16.62
N ARG A 451 12.71 -11.73 -17.57
CA ARG A 451 13.27 -11.92 -18.91
C ARG A 451 14.76 -12.23 -18.85
N GLU A 452 15.19 -13.29 -19.54
CA GLU A 452 16.61 -13.61 -19.67
C GLU A 452 17.32 -12.62 -20.61
N ASN A 453 18.44 -12.07 -20.13
CA ASN A 453 19.31 -11.21 -20.92
C ASN A 453 20.13 -12.01 -21.94
N ASP A 454 20.59 -11.34 -22.99
CA ASP A 454 21.33 -11.97 -24.10
C ASP A 454 22.71 -12.52 -23.70
N ASP A 455 23.18 -12.22 -22.48
CA ASP A 455 24.43 -12.72 -21.92
C ASP A 455 24.35 -14.17 -21.38
N GLY A 456 23.14 -14.72 -21.27
CA GLY A 456 22.85 -16.06 -20.74
C GLY A 456 23.19 -16.25 -19.25
N LYS A 457 23.42 -15.17 -18.50
CA LYS A 457 23.84 -15.17 -17.09
C LYS A 457 22.93 -14.35 -16.19
N THR A 458 22.36 -13.28 -16.73
CA THR A 458 21.55 -12.31 -15.99
C THR A 458 20.11 -12.30 -16.47
N VAL A 459 19.24 -11.70 -15.67
CA VAL A 459 17.86 -11.40 -16.01
C VAL A 459 17.61 -9.91 -15.92
N ALA A 460 16.69 -9.40 -16.72
CA ALA A 460 16.29 -8.00 -16.78
C ALA A 460 15.47 -7.59 -15.53
N ALA A 461 16.10 -7.67 -14.37
CA ALA A 461 15.56 -7.27 -13.08
C ALA A 461 16.14 -5.93 -12.64
N MET A 462 15.40 -5.19 -11.81
CA MET A 462 15.87 -3.99 -11.16
C MET A 462 15.43 -3.93 -9.69
N ASP A 463 16.31 -3.43 -8.84
CA ASP A 463 16.00 -3.05 -7.46
C ASP A 463 16.32 -1.56 -7.27
N LEU A 464 15.33 -0.78 -6.82
CA LEU A 464 15.49 0.61 -6.46
C LEU A 464 15.78 0.71 -4.96
N LEU A 465 17.03 1.05 -4.66
CA LEU A 465 17.55 1.22 -3.33
C LEU A 465 17.43 2.68 -2.89
N VAL A 466 16.94 2.88 -1.67
CA VAL A 466 16.93 4.18 -1.00
C VAL A 466 17.75 4.13 0.29
N PRO A 467 18.35 5.26 0.72
CA PRO A 467 19.10 5.30 1.98
C PRO A 467 18.25 4.84 3.16
N ARG A 468 18.90 4.21 4.15
CA ARG A 468 18.34 3.71 5.42
C ARG A 468 17.43 2.49 5.30
N VAL A 469 16.51 2.47 4.33
CA VAL A 469 15.58 1.36 4.12
C VAL A 469 16.23 0.22 3.34
N GLY A 470 17.06 0.53 2.33
CA GLY A 470 17.55 -0.44 1.36
C GLY A 470 16.60 -0.53 0.18
N GLU A 471 16.34 -1.72 -0.31
CA GLU A 471 15.36 -2.00 -1.36
C GLU A 471 13.96 -1.45 -1.01
N LEU A 472 13.45 -0.56 -1.87
CA LEU A 472 12.10 0.01 -1.79
C LEU A 472 11.17 -0.50 -2.90
N ILE A 473 11.71 -0.71 -4.10
CA ILE A 473 11.01 -1.22 -5.27
C ILE A 473 11.84 -2.35 -5.86
N GLY A 474 11.20 -3.47 -6.18
CA GLY A 474 11.78 -4.55 -6.98
C GLY A 474 10.92 -4.81 -8.20
N GLY A 475 11.53 -4.95 -9.37
CA GLY A 475 10.81 -5.11 -10.63
C GLY A 475 11.62 -5.81 -11.71
N SER A 476 11.00 -6.04 -12.85
CA SER A 476 11.66 -6.65 -14.00
C SER A 476 10.87 -6.48 -15.27
N GLN A 477 11.57 -6.54 -16.40
CA GLN A 477 10.95 -6.92 -17.66
C GLN A 477 10.55 -8.40 -17.60
N ARG A 478 9.35 -8.72 -18.07
CA ARG A 478 8.80 -10.08 -18.02
C ARG A 478 9.24 -10.89 -19.23
N GLU A 479 9.41 -12.18 -19.05
CA GLU A 479 9.76 -13.10 -20.13
C GLU A 479 8.57 -13.29 -21.08
N GLU A 480 8.60 -12.60 -22.21
CA GLU A 480 7.56 -12.61 -23.23
C GLU A 480 7.71 -13.77 -24.23
N ARG A 481 8.86 -14.46 -24.24
CA ARG A 481 9.11 -15.58 -25.17
C ARG A 481 8.67 -16.89 -24.52
N LEU A 482 7.70 -17.55 -25.14
CA LEU A 482 7.05 -18.74 -24.59
C LEU A 482 8.04 -19.88 -24.28
N ASP A 483 8.97 -20.15 -25.19
CA ASP A 483 9.96 -21.22 -25.07
C ASP A 483 10.95 -20.97 -23.93
N TYR A 484 11.37 -19.72 -23.74
CA TYR A 484 12.22 -19.33 -22.60
C TYR A 484 11.45 -19.45 -21.27
N LEU A 485 10.21 -18.98 -21.22
CA LEU A 485 9.38 -19.08 -20.02
C LEU A 485 9.08 -20.53 -19.63
N GLU A 486 8.75 -21.39 -20.60
CA GLU A 486 8.54 -22.83 -20.35
C GLU A 486 9.83 -23.52 -19.87
N ALA A 487 10.98 -23.18 -20.45
CA ALA A 487 12.27 -23.68 -19.98
C ALA A 487 12.56 -23.24 -18.55
N ARG A 488 12.22 -22.00 -18.17
CA ARG A 488 12.41 -21.50 -16.80
C ARG A 488 11.53 -22.18 -15.78
N LEU A 489 10.28 -22.47 -16.12
CA LEU A 489 9.40 -23.27 -15.27
C LEU A 489 9.99 -24.67 -15.03
N ASP A 490 10.55 -25.30 -16.07
CA ASP A 490 11.20 -26.61 -15.94
C ASP A 490 12.47 -26.54 -15.07
N GLU A 491 13.33 -25.53 -15.26
CA GLU A 491 14.55 -25.31 -14.46
C GLU A 491 14.26 -25.16 -12.96
N GLN A 492 13.16 -24.50 -12.61
CA GLN A 492 12.74 -24.26 -11.22
C GLN A 492 11.81 -25.35 -10.65
N ASN A 493 11.57 -26.43 -11.41
CA ASN A 493 10.67 -27.53 -11.03
C ASN A 493 9.22 -27.08 -10.74
N LEU A 494 8.75 -26.07 -11.46
CA LEU A 494 7.38 -25.55 -11.35
C LEU A 494 6.42 -26.32 -12.28
N ASN A 495 5.21 -26.60 -11.80
CA ASN A 495 4.23 -27.33 -12.60
C ASN A 495 3.61 -26.44 -13.69
N LYS A 496 4.06 -26.61 -14.95
CA LYS A 496 3.55 -25.87 -16.13
C LYS A 496 2.02 -25.95 -16.28
N GLU A 497 1.39 -27.06 -15.91
CA GLU A 497 -0.07 -27.19 -15.99
C GLU A 497 -0.79 -26.21 -15.07
N SER A 498 -0.19 -25.82 -13.93
CA SER A 498 -0.76 -24.81 -13.03
C SER A 498 -0.69 -23.38 -13.60
N TYR A 499 0.21 -23.15 -14.57
CA TYR A 499 0.45 -21.84 -15.21
C TYR A 499 -0.12 -21.76 -16.62
N TRP A 500 -1.02 -22.67 -17.02
CA TRP A 500 -1.56 -22.73 -18.39
C TRP A 500 -2.08 -21.38 -18.90
N TRP A 501 -2.78 -20.63 -18.04
CA TRP A 501 -3.39 -19.34 -18.33
C TRP A 501 -2.35 -18.22 -18.41
N TYR A 502 -1.25 -18.34 -17.66
CA TYR A 502 -0.15 -17.39 -17.70
C TYR A 502 0.71 -17.59 -18.96
N LEU A 503 0.91 -18.85 -19.37
CA LEU A 503 1.54 -19.20 -20.64
C LEU A 503 0.70 -18.76 -21.85
N ASP A 504 -0.63 -18.73 -21.72
CA ASP A 504 -1.52 -18.24 -22.78
C ASP A 504 -1.27 -16.75 -23.12
N LEU A 505 -0.81 -15.94 -22.16
CA LEU A 505 -0.39 -14.56 -22.40
C LEU A 505 0.79 -14.47 -23.39
N ARG A 506 1.58 -15.56 -23.50
CA ARG A 506 2.71 -15.67 -24.44
C ARG A 506 2.33 -16.35 -25.75
N ARG A 507 1.15 -16.98 -25.82
CA ARG A 507 0.64 -17.64 -27.04
C ARG A 507 -0.17 -16.70 -27.93
N TYR A 508 -0.95 -15.80 -27.33
CA TYR A 508 -1.94 -15.01 -28.05
C TYR A 508 -1.60 -13.52 -28.07
N GLY A 509 -0.69 -13.13 -28.96
CA GLY A 509 -0.33 -11.72 -29.14
C GLY A 509 0.58 -11.19 -28.04
N SER A 510 1.63 -11.95 -27.68
CA SER A 510 2.59 -11.52 -26.67
C SER A 510 3.33 -10.24 -27.06
N VAL A 511 3.72 -9.46 -26.05
CA VAL A 511 4.40 -8.17 -26.18
C VAL A 511 5.50 -8.08 -25.12
N PRO A 512 6.58 -7.34 -25.35
CA PRO A 512 7.44 -6.88 -24.26
C PRO A 512 6.59 -6.14 -23.23
N HIS A 513 6.78 -6.43 -21.95
CA HIS A 513 6.11 -5.76 -20.85
C HIS A 513 6.99 -5.85 -19.61
N ALA A 514 6.78 -4.91 -18.70
CA ALA A 514 7.56 -4.80 -17.48
C ALA A 514 6.70 -4.26 -16.35
N GLY A 515 7.15 -4.49 -15.12
CA GLY A 515 6.47 -3.94 -13.96
C GLY A 515 7.29 -4.14 -12.70
N PHE A 516 6.81 -3.51 -11.63
CA PHE A 516 7.47 -3.54 -10.34
C PHE A 516 6.50 -3.70 -9.19
N GLY A 517 7.00 -4.10 -8.03
CA GLY A 517 6.29 -4.06 -6.76
C GLY A 517 6.94 -3.07 -5.81
N LEU A 518 6.13 -2.21 -5.19
CA LEU A 518 6.53 -1.38 -4.06
C LEU A 518 5.80 -1.85 -2.79
N GLY A 519 6.58 -2.13 -1.74
CA GLY A 519 6.03 -2.38 -0.40
C GLY A 519 5.58 -1.07 0.24
N PHE A 520 4.26 -0.87 0.38
CA PHE A 520 3.69 0.40 0.82
C PHE A 520 4.13 0.78 2.24
N GLU A 521 4.24 -0.18 3.15
CA GLU A 521 4.76 0.07 4.50
C GLU A 521 6.22 0.53 4.51
N ARG A 522 7.05 0.07 3.56
CA ARG A 522 8.44 0.54 3.38
C ARG A 522 8.48 1.97 2.86
N LEU A 523 7.57 2.36 1.95
CA LEU A 523 7.42 3.75 1.50
C LEU A 523 6.98 4.67 2.64
N VAL A 524 6.00 4.25 3.44
CA VAL A 524 5.58 5.01 4.64
C VAL A 524 6.74 5.11 5.63
N GLN A 525 7.51 4.04 5.82
CA GLN A 525 8.71 4.05 6.66
C GLN A 525 9.73 5.06 6.18
N PHE A 526 10.02 5.05 4.87
CA PHE A 526 10.94 5.96 4.22
C PHE A 526 10.50 7.42 4.38
N ALA A 527 9.23 7.72 4.13
CA ALA A 527 8.65 9.06 4.21
C ALA A 527 8.58 9.64 5.63
N THR A 528 8.40 8.79 6.65
CA THR A 528 8.19 9.24 8.05
C THR A 528 9.43 9.11 8.93
N GLY A 529 10.44 8.38 8.46
CA GLY A 529 11.67 8.13 9.20
C GLY A 529 11.52 7.16 10.38
N MET A 530 10.45 6.37 10.41
CA MET A 530 10.22 5.40 11.49
C MET A 530 11.19 4.20 11.40
N ASP A 531 11.72 3.74 12.53
CA ASP A 531 12.73 2.66 12.54
C ASP A 531 12.15 1.25 12.36
N ASN A 532 10.86 1.06 12.64
CA ASN A 532 10.23 -0.25 12.66
C ASN A 532 8.98 -0.24 11.77
N ILE A 533 8.88 -1.20 10.86
CA ILE A 533 7.76 -1.33 9.92
C ILE A 533 6.42 -1.53 10.62
N ARG A 534 6.42 -2.08 11.84
CA ARG A 534 5.22 -2.23 12.68
C ARG A 534 4.57 -0.90 13.08
N ASP A 535 5.31 0.19 12.93
CA ASP A 535 4.83 1.53 13.23
C ASP A 535 4.28 2.27 12.01
N THR A 536 4.33 1.65 10.82
CA THR A 536 3.92 2.28 9.55
C THR A 536 2.61 1.72 8.98
N ILE A 537 2.04 0.70 9.65
CA ILE A 537 0.71 0.12 9.39
C ILE A 537 -0.16 0.25 10.65
N PRO A 538 -1.50 0.41 10.54
CA PRO A 538 -2.37 0.56 11.71
C PRO A 538 -2.24 -0.58 12.72
N PHE A 539 -2.37 -1.81 12.23
CA PHE A 539 -2.32 -3.03 13.03
C PHE A 539 -1.41 -4.08 12.38
N PRO A 540 -0.15 -4.21 12.84
CA PRO A 540 0.81 -5.10 12.20
C PRO A 540 0.51 -6.57 12.49
N ARG A 541 0.67 -7.43 11.47
CA ARG A 541 0.73 -8.90 11.64
C ARG A 541 2.16 -9.37 11.57
N VAL A 542 2.61 -10.11 12.58
CA VAL A 542 3.96 -10.66 12.69
C VAL A 542 3.92 -12.02 13.38
N PRO A 543 4.99 -12.85 13.29
CA PRO A 543 5.02 -14.13 13.99
C PRO A 543 4.68 -13.98 15.48
N GLY A 544 3.68 -14.74 15.94
CA GLY A 544 3.20 -14.73 17.32
C GLY A 544 2.27 -13.57 17.70
N SER A 545 1.83 -12.72 16.77
CA SER A 545 0.85 -11.66 17.08
C SER A 545 -0.13 -11.40 15.93
N ALA A 546 -1.41 -11.48 16.26
CA ALA A 546 -2.55 -11.13 15.39
C ALA A 546 -3.60 -10.30 16.16
N GLU A 547 -3.19 -9.61 17.23
CA GLU A 547 -4.06 -8.72 18.00
C GLU A 547 -4.41 -7.45 17.22
N PHE A 548 -5.69 -7.07 17.32
CA PHE A 548 -6.37 -5.95 16.66
C PHE A 548 -6.30 -6.01 15.14
#